data_AF-A0A8T0X8C0-F1
#
_entry.id   AF-A0A8T0X8C0-F1
#
_cell.length_a   1.000
_cell.length_b   1.000
_cell.length_c   1.000
_cell.angle_alpha   90.00
_cell.angle_beta   90.00
_cell.angle_gamma   90.00
#
_symmetry.space_group_name_H-M   'P 1'
#
loop_
_entity.id
_entity.type
_entity.pdbx_description
1 polymer ?
#
loop_
_entity_poly.entity_id
_entity_poly.type
_entity_poly.pdbx_seq_one_letter_code
_entity_poly.pdbx_strand_id
1 'polypeptide(L)'
;MAMGKKQALYEEQMSKIGKVRNELGQLSGKSALYCSDASIARYLIARNWDVKKATKMLKKTLKWRSEYKPDEIRWDDISDEAVTGKIYRTDYFDKSGRSILVMRPGCQNTKNANGQVKYLVYCMENVILNLPHGQDQMVWLIDFAGFNLGNLSIHVTKLTADVLQGHYPERLGVAILYNAPKFF
;
A
#
# COMPACT_ATOMS: atom_id res chain seq x y z
N MET A 1 -19.31 9.14 30.67
CA MET A 1 -20.04 8.52 29.53
C MET A 1 -19.20 8.33 28.26
N ALA A 2 -18.36 9.28 27.84
CA ALA A 2 -17.53 9.13 26.62
C ALA A 2 -16.44 8.05 26.70
N MET A 3 -15.82 7.86 27.88
CA MET A 3 -14.75 6.88 28.10
C MET A 3 -15.24 5.42 27.96
N GLY A 4 -16.43 5.11 28.48
CA GLY A 4 -17.02 3.76 28.37
C GLY A 4 -17.38 3.37 26.94
N LYS A 5 -17.84 4.33 26.10
CA LYS A 5 -18.11 4.08 24.68
C LYS A 5 -16.84 3.79 23.88
N LYS A 6 -15.75 4.52 24.17
CA LYS A 6 -14.44 4.30 23.51
C LYS A 6 -13.85 2.94 23.87
N GLN A 7 -13.99 2.53 25.13
CA GLN A 7 -13.54 1.21 25.60
C GLN A 7 -14.32 0.07 24.93
N ALA A 8 -15.66 0.16 24.90
CA ALA A 8 -16.50 -0.84 24.25
C ALA A 8 -16.19 -0.99 22.75
N LEU A 9 -15.93 0.13 22.05
CA LEU A 9 -15.52 0.09 20.65
C LEU A 9 -14.18 -0.61 20.46
N TYR A 10 -13.18 -0.32 21.31
CA TYR A 10 -11.88 -0.97 21.26
C TYR A 10 -11.99 -2.49 21.48
N GLU A 11 -12.79 -2.92 22.46
CA GLU A 11 -13.04 -4.34 22.72
C GLU A 11 -13.74 -5.04 21.55
N GLU A 12 -14.71 -4.38 20.91
CA GLU A 12 -15.35 -4.90 19.70
C GLU A 12 -14.35 -5.08 18.55
N GLN A 13 -13.46 -4.10 18.34
CA GLN A 13 -12.43 -4.14 17.31
C GLN A 13 -11.45 -5.28 17.56
N MET A 14 -10.96 -5.42 18.80
CA MET A 14 -10.06 -6.52 19.19
C MET A 14 -10.74 -7.89 19.06
N SER A 15 -12.04 -7.99 19.39
CA SER A 15 -12.83 -9.21 19.16
C SER A 15 -12.87 -9.59 17.68
N LYS A 16 -13.09 -8.63 16.77
CA LYS A 16 -13.09 -8.89 15.32
C LYS A 16 -11.70 -9.26 14.79
N ILE A 17 -10.64 -8.61 15.27
CA ILE A 17 -9.25 -8.99 14.94
C ILE A 17 -8.99 -10.44 15.37
N GLY A 18 -9.38 -10.82 16.59
CA GLY A 18 -9.28 -12.18 17.10
C GLY A 18 -10.04 -13.20 16.23
N LYS A 19 -11.26 -12.87 15.77
CA LYS A 19 -12.03 -13.73 14.86
C LYS A 19 -11.31 -13.95 13.53
N VAL A 20 -10.80 -12.88 12.90
CA VAL A 20 -10.01 -13.01 11.66
C VAL A 20 -8.79 -13.89 11.90
N ARG A 21 -8.04 -13.65 12.99
CA ARG A 21 -6.85 -14.43 13.35
C ARG A 21 -7.18 -15.92 13.50
N ASN A 22 -8.28 -16.26 14.16
CA ASN A 22 -8.72 -17.64 14.31
C ASN A 22 -9.10 -18.27 12.95
N GLU A 23 -9.77 -17.53 12.06
CA GLU A 23 -10.13 -18.02 10.72
C GLU A 23 -8.92 -18.19 9.77
N LEU A 24 -7.82 -17.48 10.02
CA LEU A 24 -6.56 -17.66 9.30
C LEU A 24 -5.82 -18.93 9.73
N GLY A 25 -6.09 -19.43 10.94
CA GLY A 25 -5.41 -20.58 11.53
C GLY A 25 -3.99 -20.26 11.99
N GLN A 26 -3.20 -21.30 12.28
CA GLN A 26 -1.82 -21.14 12.71
C GLN A 26 -0.95 -20.66 11.54
N LEU A 27 -0.40 -19.46 11.67
CA LEU A 27 0.53 -18.88 10.72
C LEU A 27 1.96 -19.02 11.26
N SER A 28 2.91 -19.33 10.37
CA SER A 28 4.34 -19.43 10.70
C SER A 28 5.18 -18.57 9.77
N GLY A 29 6.42 -18.28 10.20
CA GLY A 29 7.39 -17.51 9.42
C GLY A 29 6.91 -16.12 9.01
N LYS A 30 7.21 -15.72 7.76
CA LYS A 30 6.86 -14.40 7.21
C LYS A 30 5.36 -14.11 7.23
N SER A 31 4.51 -15.12 7.06
CA SER A 31 3.05 -14.96 7.07
C SER A 31 2.51 -14.43 8.41
N ALA A 32 3.17 -14.76 9.53
CA ALA A 32 2.79 -14.22 10.83
C ALA A 32 3.10 -12.72 10.95
N LEU A 33 4.22 -12.26 10.37
CA LEU A 33 4.61 -10.84 10.34
C LEU A 33 3.58 -9.99 9.55
N TYR A 34 3.03 -10.55 8.48
CA TYR A 34 2.01 -9.87 7.66
C TYR A 34 0.62 -9.83 8.32
N CYS A 35 0.43 -10.50 9.46
CA CYS A 35 -0.83 -10.62 10.18
C CYS A 35 -0.76 -10.07 11.62
N SER A 36 -0.02 -8.98 11.81
CA SER A 36 -0.12 -8.17 13.04
C SER A 36 -1.53 -7.59 13.23
N ASP A 37 -1.87 -7.16 14.44
CA ASP A 37 -3.19 -6.58 14.73
C ASP A 37 -3.47 -5.35 13.86
N ALA A 38 -2.48 -4.46 13.70
CA ALA A 38 -2.58 -3.31 12.80
C ALA A 38 -2.82 -3.74 11.34
N SER A 39 -2.13 -4.80 10.87
CA SER A 39 -2.37 -5.35 9.53
C SER A 39 -3.78 -5.88 9.37
N ILE A 40 -4.26 -6.72 10.29
CA ILE A 40 -5.63 -7.25 10.26
C ILE A 40 -6.66 -6.11 10.31
N ALA A 41 -6.44 -5.10 11.15
CA ALA A 41 -7.30 -3.94 11.27
C ALA A 41 -7.45 -3.19 9.93
N ARG A 42 -6.39 -3.04 9.13
CA ARG A 42 -6.48 -2.43 7.78
C ARG A 42 -7.42 -3.20 6.85
N TYR A 43 -7.37 -4.53 6.86
CA TYR A 43 -8.30 -5.35 6.06
C TYR A 43 -9.73 -5.27 6.57
N LEU A 44 -9.92 -5.19 7.89
CA LEU A 44 -11.24 -4.98 8.50
C LEU A 44 -11.81 -3.62 8.10
N ILE A 45 -11.05 -2.53 8.24
CA ILE A 45 -11.46 -1.17 7.85
C ILE A 45 -11.86 -1.14 6.38
N ALA A 46 -11.02 -1.65 5.47
CA ALA A 46 -11.29 -1.72 4.04
C ALA A 46 -12.53 -2.55 3.67
N ARG A 47 -13.05 -3.36 4.59
CA ARG A 47 -14.25 -4.18 4.42
C ARG A 47 -15.34 -3.84 5.44
N ASN A 48 -15.36 -2.61 5.96
CA ASN A 48 -16.38 -2.11 6.88
C ASN A 48 -16.55 -3.01 8.12
N TRP A 49 -15.44 -3.50 8.66
CA TRP A 49 -15.37 -4.42 9.78
C TRP A 49 -16.12 -5.76 9.57
N ASP A 50 -16.39 -6.16 8.33
CA ASP A 50 -16.91 -7.47 7.96
C ASP A 50 -15.79 -8.52 8.03
N VAL A 51 -15.85 -9.38 9.06
CA VAL A 51 -14.85 -10.42 9.34
C VAL A 51 -14.66 -11.34 8.14
N LYS A 52 -15.75 -11.86 7.54
CA LYS A 52 -15.65 -12.84 6.44
C LYS A 52 -14.99 -12.23 5.21
N LYS A 53 -15.38 -11.00 4.84
CA LYS A 53 -14.80 -10.30 3.69
C LYS A 53 -13.34 -9.92 3.94
N ALA A 54 -13.01 -9.46 5.14
CA ALA A 54 -11.64 -9.14 5.53
C ALA A 54 -10.75 -10.38 5.50
N THR A 55 -11.17 -11.49 6.12
CA THR A 55 -10.44 -12.77 6.09
C THR A 55 -10.21 -13.23 4.65
N LYS A 56 -11.24 -13.21 3.79
CA LYS A 56 -11.10 -13.60 2.37
C LYS A 56 -10.06 -12.75 1.64
N MET A 57 -10.08 -11.44 1.84
CA MET A 57 -9.13 -10.52 1.23
C MET A 57 -7.70 -10.71 1.75
N LEU A 58 -7.54 -10.93 3.05
CA LEU A 58 -6.24 -11.18 3.68
C LEU A 58 -5.66 -12.52 3.22
N LYS A 59 -6.45 -13.60 3.16
CA LYS A 59 -6.03 -14.88 2.58
C LYS A 59 -5.57 -14.73 1.12
N LYS A 60 -6.29 -13.95 0.31
CA LYS A 60 -5.88 -13.63 -1.06
C LYS A 60 -4.53 -12.91 -1.08
N THR A 61 -4.29 -11.99 -0.15
CA THR A 61 -3.01 -11.29 -0.05
C THR A 61 -1.87 -12.18 0.40
N LEU A 62 -2.07 -13.05 1.39
CA LEU A 62 -1.05 -14.01 1.82
C LEU A 62 -0.63 -14.94 0.67
N LYS A 63 -1.61 -15.42 -0.11
CA LYS A 63 -1.32 -16.20 -1.33
C LYS A 63 -0.52 -15.36 -2.33
N TRP A 64 -0.98 -14.14 -2.65
CA TRP A 64 -0.26 -13.25 -3.56
C TRP A 64 1.18 -12.97 -3.10
N ARG A 65 1.41 -12.71 -1.81
CA ARG A 65 2.78 -12.49 -1.28
C ARG A 65 3.65 -13.74 -1.42
N SER A 66 3.09 -14.93 -1.27
CA SER A 66 3.84 -16.18 -1.46
C SER A 66 4.26 -16.42 -2.93
N GLU A 67 3.45 -15.98 -3.88
CA GLU A 67 3.68 -16.15 -5.32
C GLU A 67 4.51 -15.01 -5.92
N TYR A 68 4.14 -13.75 -5.60
CA TYR A 68 4.75 -12.53 -6.14
C TYR A 68 6.04 -12.12 -5.41
N LYS A 69 6.16 -12.48 -4.13
CA LYS A 69 7.33 -12.24 -3.28
C LYS A 69 7.80 -10.78 -3.27
N PRO A 70 6.92 -9.82 -2.91
CA PRO A 70 7.25 -8.40 -2.95
C PRO A 70 8.44 -8.03 -2.05
N ASP A 71 8.63 -8.76 -0.95
CA ASP A 71 9.76 -8.59 -0.02
C ASP A 71 11.10 -9.15 -0.53
N GLU A 72 11.11 -9.86 -1.66
CA GLU A 72 12.32 -10.41 -2.28
C GLU A 72 12.76 -9.62 -3.52
N ILE A 73 12.04 -8.57 -3.92
CA ILE A 73 12.42 -7.71 -5.05
C ILE A 73 13.70 -6.95 -4.70
N ARG A 74 14.73 -7.09 -5.53
CA ARG A 74 16.04 -6.45 -5.35
C ARG A 74 16.20 -5.27 -6.29
N TRP A 75 17.20 -4.43 -6.01
CA TRP A 75 17.55 -3.28 -6.86
C TRP A 75 17.79 -3.69 -8.31
N ASP A 76 18.51 -4.79 -8.55
CA ASP A 76 18.83 -5.27 -9.90
C ASP A 76 17.56 -5.65 -10.70
N ASP A 77 16.46 -6.02 -10.05
CA ASP A 77 15.18 -6.32 -10.70
C ASP A 77 14.45 -5.08 -11.24
N ILE A 78 14.78 -3.89 -10.72
CA ILE A 78 14.02 -2.64 -10.94
C ILE A 78 14.89 -1.44 -11.33
N SER A 79 16.21 -1.60 -11.41
CA SER A 79 17.16 -0.50 -11.61
C SER A 79 16.87 0.29 -12.89
N ASP A 80 16.52 -0.40 -13.99
CA ASP A 80 16.10 0.21 -15.25
C ASP A 80 14.84 1.09 -15.12
N GLU A 81 13.89 0.69 -14.27
CA GLU A 81 12.68 1.47 -13.98
C GLU A 81 13.01 2.70 -13.13
N ALA A 82 14.05 2.63 -12.31
CA ALA A 82 14.43 3.65 -11.35
C ALA A 82 15.32 4.77 -11.90
N VAL A 83 15.93 4.58 -13.08
CA VAL A 83 16.93 5.49 -13.67
C VAL A 83 16.52 6.98 -13.65
N THR A 84 15.25 7.27 -13.94
CA THR A 84 14.76 8.66 -14.01
C THR A 84 14.26 9.22 -12.68
N GLY A 85 14.28 8.42 -11.62
CA GLY A 85 13.70 8.79 -10.32
C GLY A 85 12.20 9.07 -10.43
N LYS A 86 11.47 8.35 -11.28
CA LYS A 86 10.03 8.55 -11.46
C LYS A 86 9.20 8.19 -10.23
N ILE A 87 9.74 7.40 -9.31
CA ILE A 87 9.17 7.15 -8.00
C ILE A 87 10.29 7.19 -6.95
N TYR A 88 10.11 7.90 -5.85
CA TYR A 88 11.08 7.87 -4.75
C TYR A 88 10.43 8.26 -3.41
N ARG A 89 11.02 7.79 -2.32
CA ARG A 89 10.64 8.19 -0.96
C ARG A 89 11.45 9.42 -0.55
N THR A 90 10.82 10.39 0.11
CA THR A 90 11.55 11.49 0.75
C THR A 90 12.03 11.11 2.14
N ASP A 91 13.01 11.84 2.67
CA ASP A 91 13.39 11.75 4.09
C ASP A 91 12.55 12.67 5.00
N TYR A 92 11.59 13.40 4.41
CA TYR A 92 10.61 14.22 5.10
C TYR A 92 9.33 13.46 5.41
N PHE A 93 8.60 13.96 6.42
CA PHE A 93 7.29 13.50 6.81
C PHE A 93 6.27 14.63 6.70
N ASP A 94 4.99 14.28 6.53
CA ASP A 94 3.92 15.26 6.66
C ASP A 94 3.67 15.65 8.13
N LYS A 95 2.72 16.58 8.35
CA LYS A 95 2.35 17.06 9.70
C LYS A 95 1.81 15.95 10.62
N SER A 96 1.38 14.82 10.06
CA SER A 96 0.89 13.66 10.78
C SER A 96 1.95 12.56 10.92
N GLY A 97 3.20 12.82 10.53
CA GLY A 97 4.30 11.85 10.60
C GLY A 97 4.25 10.77 9.51
N ARG A 98 3.54 10.98 8.40
CA ARG A 98 3.48 10.04 7.27
C ARG A 98 4.65 10.23 6.32
N SER A 99 5.31 9.14 5.96
CA SER A 99 6.33 9.13 4.90
C SER A 99 5.72 9.57 3.57
N ILE A 100 6.47 10.34 2.78
CA ILE A 100 6.00 10.84 1.49
C ILE A 100 6.64 10.03 0.36
N LEU A 101 5.80 9.42 -0.46
CA LEU A 101 6.17 8.77 -1.72
C LEU A 101 5.87 9.74 -2.86
N VAL A 102 6.92 10.18 -3.54
CA VAL A 102 6.81 11.07 -4.70
C VAL A 102 6.72 10.23 -5.97
N MET A 103 5.78 10.57 -6.84
CA MET A 103 5.54 9.93 -8.13
C MET A 103 5.55 11.00 -9.22
N ARG A 104 6.39 10.84 -10.23
CA ARG A 104 6.60 11.78 -11.34
C ARG A 104 6.28 11.10 -12.66
N PRO A 105 5.00 11.02 -13.08
CA PRO A 105 4.62 10.37 -14.33
C PRO A 105 5.22 11.02 -15.59
N GLY A 106 5.65 12.28 -15.52
CA GLY A 106 6.44 12.92 -16.59
C GLY A 106 7.82 12.30 -16.82
N CYS A 107 8.37 11.59 -15.84
CA CYS A 107 9.68 10.93 -15.90
C CYS A 107 9.59 9.46 -16.38
N GLN A 108 8.48 9.03 -16.98
CA GLN A 108 8.33 7.65 -17.46
C GLN A 108 9.37 7.33 -18.55
N ASN A 109 10.08 6.21 -18.39
CA ASN A 109 11.20 5.82 -19.24
C ASN A 109 11.09 4.42 -19.87
N THR A 110 10.16 3.58 -19.40
CA THR A 110 9.99 2.21 -19.92
C THR A 110 8.58 2.00 -20.48
N LYS A 111 8.39 0.89 -21.20
CA LYS A 111 7.08 0.41 -21.68
C LYS A 111 6.66 -0.92 -21.05
N ASN A 112 7.51 -1.53 -20.24
CA ASN A 112 7.24 -2.83 -19.61
C ASN A 112 6.26 -2.66 -18.44
N ALA A 113 4.99 -3.00 -18.67
CA ALA A 113 3.94 -2.84 -17.68
C ALA A 113 4.22 -3.60 -16.36
N ASN A 114 4.74 -4.82 -16.46
CA ASN A 114 5.05 -5.62 -15.27
C ASN A 114 6.24 -5.05 -14.50
N GLY A 115 7.25 -4.53 -15.20
CA GLY A 115 8.39 -3.82 -14.61
C GLY A 115 7.94 -2.60 -13.83
N GLN A 116 7.06 -1.78 -14.42
CA GLN A 116 6.51 -0.58 -13.78
C GLN A 116 5.73 -0.89 -12.50
N VAL A 117 4.87 -1.92 -12.53
CA VAL A 117 4.12 -2.36 -11.35
C VAL A 117 5.06 -2.93 -10.29
N LYS A 118 6.06 -3.73 -10.69
CA LYS A 118 7.08 -4.27 -9.77
C LYS A 118 7.88 -3.16 -9.10
N TYR A 119 8.26 -2.12 -9.83
CA TYR A 119 8.96 -0.98 -9.27
C TYR A 119 8.11 -0.20 -8.26
N LEU A 120 6.82 0.02 -8.55
CA LEU A 120 5.90 0.61 -7.57
C LEU A 120 5.80 -0.23 -6.30
N VAL A 121 5.64 -1.56 -6.43
CA VAL A 121 5.59 -2.47 -5.29
C VAL A 121 6.88 -2.40 -4.48
N TYR A 122 8.04 -2.43 -5.14
CA TYR A 122 9.34 -2.27 -4.49
C TYR A 122 9.41 -0.96 -3.68
N CYS A 123 9.03 0.18 -4.26
CA CYS A 123 9.01 1.45 -3.56
C CYS A 123 8.06 1.43 -2.36
N MET A 124 6.87 0.84 -2.50
CA MET A 124 5.90 0.74 -1.42
C MET A 124 6.38 -0.14 -0.26
N GLU A 125 6.96 -1.31 -0.54
CA GLU A 125 7.53 -2.17 0.51
C GLU A 125 8.64 -1.44 1.26
N ASN A 126 9.50 -0.71 0.55
CA ASN A 126 10.53 0.13 1.17
C ASN A 126 9.95 1.24 2.04
N VAL A 127 8.85 1.89 1.63
CA VAL A 127 8.16 2.86 2.49
C VAL A 127 7.61 2.17 3.74
N ILE A 128 6.91 1.04 3.57
CA ILE A 128 6.26 0.30 4.66
C ILE A 128 7.28 -0.15 5.71
N LEU A 129 8.45 -0.64 5.28
CA LEU A 129 9.54 -1.05 6.17
C LEU A 129 10.12 0.11 6.99
N ASN A 130 9.97 1.34 6.52
CA ASN A 130 10.52 2.55 7.12
C ASN A 130 9.44 3.49 7.66
N LEU A 131 8.21 3.01 7.87
CA LEU A 131 7.16 3.82 8.48
C LEU A 131 7.52 4.11 9.95
N PRO A 132 7.35 5.36 10.42
CA PRO A 132 7.51 5.69 11.84
C PRO A 132 6.59 4.84 12.72
N HIS A 133 7.00 4.64 13.98
CA HIS A 133 6.19 3.88 14.93
C HIS A 133 4.80 4.49 15.09
N GLY A 134 3.76 3.66 15.00
CA GLY A 134 2.36 4.11 15.07
C GLY A 134 1.83 4.70 13.77
N GLN A 135 2.60 4.66 12.67
CA GLN A 135 2.13 5.08 11.35
C GLN A 135 1.86 3.88 10.45
N ASP A 136 0.67 3.85 9.86
CA ASP A 136 0.21 2.79 8.96
C ASP A 136 0.02 3.27 7.51
N GLN A 137 0.01 4.58 7.32
CA GLN A 137 -0.30 5.25 6.06
C GLN A 137 0.87 6.09 5.53
N MET A 138 0.87 6.34 4.23
CA MET A 138 1.82 7.21 3.53
C MET A 138 1.10 8.30 2.75
N VAL A 139 1.82 9.37 2.43
CA VAL A 139 1.34 10.42 1.50
C VAL A 139 1.84 10.10 0.10
N TRP A 140 0.96 10.25 -0.87
CA TRP A 140 1.34 10.18 -2.29
C TRP A 140 1.38 11.59 -2.84
N LEU A 141 2.57 12.05 -3.24
CA LEU A 141 2.74 13.31 -3.94
C LEU A 141 2.96 13.00 -5.41
N ILE A 142 1.96 13.30 -6.23
CA ILE A 142 2.00 13.05 -7.67
C ILE A 142 2.29 14.36 -8.37
N ASP A 143 3.51 14.52 -8.88
CA ASP A 143 3.96 15.69 -9.62
C ASP A 143 3.82 15.44 -11.13
N PHE A 144 2.84 16.12 -11.73
CA PHE A 144 2.54 16.03 -13.15
C PHE A 144 3.40 16.96 -14.02
N ALA A 145 4.47 17.57 -13.49
CA ALA A 145 5.44 18.29 -14.32
C ALA A 145 5.96 17.39 -15.46
N GLY A 146 5.89 17.89 -16.70
CA GLY A 146 6.28 17.14 -17.89
C GLY A 146 5.35 15.96 -18.25
N PHE A 147 4.23 15.79 -17.55
CA PHE A 147 3.26 14.75 -17.88
C PHE A 147 2.60 15.04 -19.23
N ASN A 148 2.55 14.01 -20.07
CA ASN A 148 1.81 14.01 -21.33
C ASN A 148 0.94 12.74 -21.41
N LEU A 149 -0.14 12.79 -22.19
CA LEU A 149 -1.06 11.65 -22.34
C LEU A 149 -0.39 10.42 -23.00
N GLY A 150 0.67 10.61 -23.78
CA GLY A 150 1.46 9.51 -24.36
C GLY A 150 2.19 8.65 -23.32
N ASN A 151 2.44 9.20 -22.13
CA ASN A 151 3.05 8.48 -21.00
C ASN A 151 2.01 7.66 -20.20
N LEU A 152 0.71 7.80 -20.48
CA LEU A 152 -0.36 7.12 -19.74
C LEU A 152 -0.73 5.79 -20.39
N SER A 153 -0.41 4.68 -19.71
CA SER A 153 -0.87 3.35 -20.10
C SER A 153 -2.08 2.93 -19.26
N ILE A 154 -3.26 2.86 -19.88
CA ILE A 154 -4.49 2.38 -19.24
C ILE A 154 -4.31 0.98 -18.65
N HIS A 155 -3.53 0.13 -19.34
CA HIS A 155 -3.24 -1.23 -18.86
C HIS A 155 -2.45 -1.21 -17.56
N VAL A 156 -1.39 -0.39 -17.48
CA VAL A 156 -0.58 -0.23 -16.26
C VAL A 156 -1.41 0.36 -15.12
N THR A 157 -2.26 1.35 -15.42
CA THR A 157 -3.18 1.93 -14.42
C THR A 157 -4.09 0.87 -13.83
N LYS A 158 -4.66 -0.02 -14.66
CA LYS A 158 -5.52 -1.13 -14.19
C LYS A 158 -4.74 -2.12 -13.32
N LEU A 159 -3.58 -2.59 -13.77
CA LEU A 159 -2.73 -3.50 -12.98
C LEU A 159 -2.33 -2.89 -11.64
N THR A 160 -1.98 -1.61 -11.65
CA THR A 160 -1.64 -0.85 -10.44
C THR A 160 -2.84 -0.80 -9.49
N ALA A 161 -4.02 -0.43 -9.98
CA ALA A 161 -5.23 -0.38 -9.17
C ALA A 161 -5.56 -1.76 -8.55
N ASP A 162 -5.45 -2.84 -9.34
CA ASP A 162 -5.71 -4.20 -8.87
C ASP A 162 -4.77 -4.61 -7.73
N VAL A 163 -3.48 -4.30 -7.83
CA VAL A 163 -2.49 -4.58 -6.78
C VAL A 163 -2.79 -3.77 -5.52
N LEU A 164 -3.02 -2.46 -5.65
CA LEU A 164 -3.24 -1.56 -4.52
C LEU A 164 -4.52 -1.90 -3.75
N GLN A 165 -5.64 -2.00 -4.48
CA GLN A 165 -6.95 -2.29 -3.89
C GLN A 165 -7.05 -3.73 -3.39
N GLY A 166 -6.27 -4.65 -3.98
CA GLY A 166 -6.26 -6.06 -3.62
C GLY A 166 -5.38 -6.40 -2.43
N HIS A 167 -4.22 -5.74 -2.30
CA HIS A 167 -3.12 -6.22 -1.46
C HIS A 167 -2.52 -5.16 -0.51
N TYR A 168 -2.83 -3.88 -0.71
CA TYR A 168 -2.34 -2.78 0.12
C TYR A 168 -3.47 -1.91 0.68
N PRO A 169 -4.48 -2.50 1.36
CA PRO A 169 -5.60 -1.73 1.90
C PRO A 169 -5.13 -0.71 2.93
N GLU A 170 -5.81 0.44 2.97
CA GLU A 170 -5.61 1.50 3.96
C GLU A 170 -4.15 1.99 4.08
N ARG A 171 -3.38 1.97 2.99
CA ARG A 171 -2.00 2.51 2.96
C ARG A 171 -1.93 3.97 2.52
N LEU A 172 -2.90 4.43 1.72
CA LEU A 172 -2.95 5.81 1.27
C LEU A 172 -3.63 6.68 2.34
N GLY A 173 -2.88 7.62 2.92
CA GLY A 173 -3.42 8.58 3.88
C GLY A 173 -3.92 9.86 3.20
N VAL A 174 -3.12 10.44 2.31
CA VAL A 174 -3.45 11.61 1.50
C VAL A 174 -2.81 11.47 0.14
N ALA A 175 -3.54 11.83 -0.92
CA ALA A 175 -2.99 12.05 -2.25
C ALA A 175 -2.94 13.55 -2.55
N ILE A 176 -1.80 14.04 -2.98
CA ILE A 176 -1.55 15.42 -3.40
C ILE A 176 -1.23 15.39 -4.88
N LEU A 177 -2.04 16.07 -5.69
CA LEU A 177 -1.81 16.21 -7.13
C LEU A 177 -1.20 17.59 -7.38
N TYR A 178 0.05 17.64 -7.82
CA TYR A 178 0.79 18.87 -8.11
C TYR A 178 0.97 19.03 -9.62
N ASN A 179 0.80 20.26 -10.13
CA ASN A 179 0.80 20.56 -11.57
C ASN A 179 -0.17 19.70 -12.41
N ALA A 180 -1.27 19.25 -11.81
CA ALA A 180 -2.22 18.37 -12.47
C ALA A 180 -2.80 19.04 -13.73
N PRO A 181 -2.94 18.29 -14.85
CA PRO A 181 -3.64 18.78 -16.03
C PRO A 181 -5.06 19.23 -15.71
N LYS A 182 -5.55 20.25 -16.43
CA LYS A 182 -6.87 20.87 -16.19
C LYS A 182 -8.09 19.95 -16.38
N PHE A 183 -7.90 18.73 -16.88
CA PHE A 183 -9.00 17.78 -17.11
C PHE A 183 -9.23 16.82 -15.94
N PHE A 184 -8.41 16.87 -14.88
CA PHE A 184 -8.62 16.14 -13.63
C PHE A 184 -9.68 16.80 -12.75
#